data_AF-A0A7W0UVK5-F1
#
_entry.id   AF-A0A7W0UVK5-F1
#
_cell.length_a   1.000
_cell.length_b   1.000
_cell.length_c   1.000
_cell.angle_alpha   90.00
_cell.angle_beta   90.00
_cell.angle_gamma   90.00
#
_symmetry.space_group_name_H-M   'P 1'
#
loop_
_entity.id
_entity.type
_entity.pdbx_description
1 polymer ?
#
loop_
_entity_poly.entity_id
_entity_poly.type
_entity_poly.pdbx_seq_one_letter_code
_entity_poly.pdbx_strand_id
1 'polypeptide(L)'
;CYYCLKCRASRCPLDEQLGQSPRHVSAGVERGLSLLSTHLSFATAAHVMREIGHVAVSGRQVETISEAVGEEAVVTEAAHIAAVAQAELAPLAVLCRQPTKPRTWIVEMDGVQVGLQDGSWQEVKCGIIYQLADRVEISAGRWELLRRARCVGRESATEFRQRLWALLHHVGVCDGDSIVVVADGAEWIDNTVEELFVGATRIMDFYHTAERIWAVAAVRFGAGTAAAQKWAAEKLHALKAGEVREVVSAFKRLKLQEAEAQGVREASVSYLEGHQGGMQYDKYKEAGLPIGSGAIEGSCKYLVTARCKQAGMRWTEKGVDAVLALRCWVLNERLDELRPRPEVKFEWARAA
;
A
#
# COMPACT_ATOMS: atom_id res chain seq x y z
N CYS A 1 -43.37 -2.17 -10.58
CA CYS A 1 -43.32 -1.06 -9.61
C CYS A 1 -44.62 -0.27 -9.66
N TYR A 2 -45.04 0.29 -8.52
CA TYR A 2 -46.22 1.12 -8.37
C TYR A 2 -45.79 2.58 -8.29
N TYR A 3 -46.43 3.46 -9.06
CA TYR A 3 -46.16 4.90 -9.03
C TYR A 3 -47.38 5.64 -8.49
N CYS A 4 -47.20 6.44 -7.44
CA CYS A 4 -48.27 7.24 -6.87
C CYS A 4 -48.33 8.61 -7.54
N LEU A 5 -49.39 8.88 -8.29
CA LEU A 5 -49.60 10.18 -8.96
C LEU A 5 -49.79 11.36 -7.98
N LYS A 6 -50.19 11.08 -6.73
CA LYS A 6 -50.39 12.12 -5.69
C LYS A 6 -49.10 12.56 -5.02
N CYS A 7 -48.25 11.63 -4.57
CA CYS A 7 -46.99 11.96 -3.89
C CYS A 7 -45.76 11.87 -4.80
N ARG A 8 -45.94 11.49 -6.08
CA ARG A 8 -44.88 11.28 -7.08
C ARG A 8 -43.81 10.26 -6.67
N ALA A 9 -44.07 9.47 -5.64
CA ALA A 9 -43.18 8.40 -5.21
C ALA A 9 -43.47 7.11 -6.00
N SER A 10 -42.40 6.47 -6.46
CA SER A 10 -42.42 5.09 -6.94
C SER A 10 -42.08 4.15 -5.79
N ARG A 11 -42.80 3.02 -5.72
CA ARG A 11 -42.53 1.93 -4.79
C ARG A 11 -42.48 0.62 -5.57
N CYS A 12 -41.44 -0.17 -5.39
CA CYS A 12 -41.33 -1.47 -6.05
C CYS A 12 -41.19 -2.57 -5.00
N PRO A 13 -42.30 -3.17 -4.54
CA PRO A 13 -42.28 -4.15 -3.45
C PRO A 13 -41.38 -5.36 -3.70
N LEU A 14 -41.25 -5.80 -4.96
CA LEU A 14 -40.33 -6.86 -5.33
C LEU A 14 -38.87 -6.41 -5.17
N ASP A 15 -38.54 -5.17 -5.53
CA ASP A 15 -37.19 -4.62 -5.36
C ASP A 15 -36.86 -4.43 -3.87
N GLU A 16 -37.83 -4.03 -3.06
CA GLU A 16 -37.73 -3.95 -1.59
C GLU A 16 -37.52 -5.34 -0.97
N GLN A 17 -38.27 -6.36 -1.42
CA GLN A 17 -38.11 -7.74 -0.97
C GLN A 17 -36.77 -8.37 -1.39
N LEU A 18 -36.26 -8.00 -2.57
CA LEU A 18 -34.97 -8.48 -3.08
C LEU A 18 -33.77 -7.68 -2.54
N GLY A 19 -34.02 -6.68 -1.68
CA GLY A 19 -32.97 -5.83 -1.13
C GLY A 19 -32.16 -5.13 -2.22
N GLN A 20 -32.84 -4.61 -3.27
CA GLN A 20 -32.16 -3.80 -4.26
C GLN A 20 -31.54 -2.58 -3.58
N SER A 21 -30.27 -2.34 -3.87
CA SER A 21 -29.59 -1.14 -3.41
C SER A 21 -30.26 0.09 -4.05
N PRO A 22 -30.07 1.30 -3.49
CA PRO A 22 -30.53 2.55 -4.10
C PRO A 22 -30.04 2.76 -5.55
N ARG A 23 -29.13 1.90 -6.02
CA ARG A 23 -28.47 1.95 -7.32
C ARG A 23 -29.09 0.99 -8.35
N HIS A 24 -30.31 0.49 -8.08
CA HIS A 24 -31.09 -0.37 -8.97
C HIS A 24 -30.42 -1.71 -9.33
N VAL A 25 -29.63 -2.25 -8.40
CA VAL A 25 -29.02 -3.59 -8.50
C VAL A 25 -29.23 -4.34 -7.19
N SER A 26 -29.27 -5.67 -7.22
CA SER A 26 -29.33 -6.44 -5.96
C SER A 26 -28.03 -6.29 -5.17
N ALA A 27 -28.09 -6.46 -3.84
CA ALA A 27 -26.91 -6.41 -2.97
C ALA A 27 -25.79 -7.38 -3.41
N GLY A 28 -26.17 -8.56 -3.93
CA GLY A 28 -25.21 -9.54 -4.46
C GLY A 28 -24.51 -9.05 -5.73
N VAL A 29 -25.25 -8.40 -6.64
CA VAL A 29 -24.66 -7.80 -7.85
C VAL A 29 -23.77 -6.61 -7.49
N GLU A 30 -24.22 -5.74 -6.58
CA GLU A 30 -23.41 -4.61 -6.10
C GLU A 30 -22.08 -5.10 -5.51
N ARG A 31 -22.13 -6.08 -4.60
CA ARG A 31 -20.94 -6.71 -4.02
C ARG A 31 -20.02 -7.33 -5.08
N GLY A 32 -20.59 -8.07 -6.04
CA GLY A 32 -19.83 -8.69 -7.13
C GLY A 32 -19.13 -7.65 -8.01
N LEU A 33 -19.82 -6.56 -8.33
CA LEU A 33 -19.27 -5.44 -9.08
C LEU A 33 -18.16 -4.72 -8.32
N SER A 34 -18.36 -4.46 -7.02
CA SER A 34 -17.34 -3.87 -6.16
C SER A 34 -16.08 -4.74 -6.10
N LEU A 35 -16.22 -6.07 -6.04
CA LEU A 35 -15.08 -6.97 -6.08
C LEU A 35 -14.36 -6.91 -7.44
N LEU A 36 -15.10 -7.13 -8.54
CA LEU A 36 -14.52 -7.22 -9.89
C LEU A 36 -13.86 -5.92 -10.34
N SER A 37 -14.49 -4.76 -10.07
CA SER A 37 -14.00 -3.46 -10.52
C SER A 37 -12.70 -3.03 -9.85
N THR A 38 -12.34 -3.62 -8.71
CA THR A 38 -11.03 -3.39 -8.11
C THR A 38 -9.94 -4.05 -8.92
N HIS A 39 -10.15 -5.28 -9.41
CA HIS A 39 -9.13 -6.05 -10.13
C HIS A 39 -9.12 -5.80 -11.64
N LEU A 40 -10.24 -5.36 -12.20
CA LEU A 40 -10.46 -5.26 -13.64
C LEU A 40 -10.86 -3.84 -14.05
N SER A 41 -10.69 -3.52 -15.34
CA SER A 41 -11.31 -2.32 -15.90
C SER A 41 -12.83 -2.40 -15.76
N PHE A 42 -13.52 -1.26 -15.69
CA PHE A 42 -14.99 -1.24 -15.58
C PHE A 42 -15.69 -1.95 -16.74
N ALA A 43 -15.15 -1.82 -17.96
CA ALA A 43 -15.65 -2.53 -19.14
C ALA A 43 -15.45 -4.04 -19.03
N THR A 44 -14.28 -4.49 -18.56
CA THR A 44 -13.98 -5.91 -18.36
C THR A 44 -14.83 -6.51 -17.24
N ALA A 45 -15.01 -5.79 -16.13
CA ALA A 45 -15.88 -6.22 -15.03
C ALA A 45 -17.34 -6.38 -15.51
N ALA A 46 -17.84 -5.44 -16.32
CA ALA A 46 -19.17 -5.54 -16.94
C ALA A 46 -19.28 -6.76 -17.88
N HIS A 47 -18.23 -7.04 -18.65
CA HIS A 47 -18.18 -8.24 -19.49
C HIS A 47 -18.20 -9.53 -18.65
N VAL A 48 -17.39 -9.62 -17.60
CA VAL A 48 -17.37 -10.79 -16.69
C VAL A 48 -18.72 -11.03 -16.05
N MET A 49 -19.42 -9.98 -15.60
CA MET A 49 -20.76 -10.11 -15.03
C MET A 49 -21.80 -10.61 -16.05
N ARG A 50 -21.64 -10.28 -17.33
CA ARG A 50 -22.51 -10.78 -18.39
C ARG A 50 -22.24 -12.27 -18.67
N GLU A 51 -20.97 -12.65 -18.78
CA GLU A 51 -20.59 -14.01 -19.16
C GLU A 51 -20.80 -15.02 -18.02
N ILE A 52 -20.39 -14.67 -16.79
CA ILE A 52 -20.41 -15.59 -15.65
C ILE A 52 -21.65 -15.34 -14.78
N GLY A 53 -21.95 -14.07 -14.52
CA GLY A 53 -23.07 -13.70 -13.65
C GLY A 53 -24.43 -13.72 -14.36
N HIS A 54 -24.44 -13.79 -15.70
CA HIS A 54 -25.64 -13.60 -16.54
C HIS A 54 -26.41 -12.30 -16.21
N VAL A 55 -25.72 -11.27 -15.71
CA VAL A 55 -26.28 -9.96 -15.42
C VAL A 55 -25.74 -8.94 -16.41
N ALA A 56 -26.63 -8.35 -17.20
CA ALA A 56 -26.26 -7.29 -18.14
C ALA A 56 -26.13 -5.95 -17.40
N VAL A 57 -24.89 -5.45 -17.31
CA VAL A 57 -24.57 -4.09 -16.83
C VAL A 57 -23.64 -3.39 -17.83
N SER A 58 -23.64 -2.06 -17.80
CA SER A 58 -22.71 -1.25 -18.60
C SER A 58 -21.44 -0.90 -17.81
N GLY A 59 -20.33 -0.65 -18.49
CA GLY A 59 -19.10 -0.18 -17.83
C GLY A 59 -19.32 1.10 -17.01
N ARG A 60 -20.15 2.01 -17.50
CA ARG A 60 -20.53 3.24 -16.77
C ARG A 60 -21.29 2.93 -15.48
N GLN A 61 -22.18 1.95 -15.49
CA GLN A 61 -22.89 1.52 -14.29
C GLN A 61 -21.94 0.89 -13.27
N VAL A 62 -20.96 0.09 -13.73
CA VAL A 62 -19.92 -0.48 -12.86
C VAL A 62 -19.09 0.63 -12.23
N GLU A 63 -18.66 1.62 -13.01
CA GLU A 63 -17.95 2.80 -12.52
C GLU A 63 -18.75 3.53 -11.44
N THR A 64 -19.99 3.92 -11.72
CA THR A 64 -20.85 4.64 -10.77
C THR A 64 -21.05 3.87 -9.46
N ILE A 65 -21.27 2.56 -9.53
CA ILE A 65 -21.40 1.72 -8.34
C ILE A 65 -20.08 1.66 -7.58
N SER A 66 -18.97 1.45 -8.28
CA SER A 66 -17.65 1.30 -7.66
C SER A 66 -17.19 2.57 -6.96
N GLU A 67 -17.37 3.73 -7.61
CA GLU A 67 -17.06 5.03 -7.02
C GLU A 67 -17.94 5.27 -5.80
N ALA A 68 -19.25 5.02 -5.88
CA ALA A 68 -20.14 5.26 -4.74
C ALA A 68 -19.84 4.34 -3.55
N VAL A 69 -19.49 3.07 -3.77
CA VAL A 69 -19.03 2.16 -2.70
C VAL A 69 -17.66 2.61 -2.17
N GLY A 70 -16.78 3.10 -3.04
CA GLY A 70 -15.49 3.66 -2.67
C GLY A 70 -15.60 4.91 -1.81
N GLU A 71 -16.54 5.81 -2.11
CA GLU A 71 -16.85 6.99 -1.28
C GLU A 71 -17.29 6.58 0.12
N GLU A 72 -18.13 5.54 0.26
CA GLU A 72 -18.48 4.97 1.57
C GLU A 72 -17.25 4.41 2.30
N ALA A 73 -16.32 3.75 1.58
CA ALA A 73 -15.07 3.28 2.15
C ALA A 73 -14.19 4.43 2.65
N VAL A 74 -14.10 5.54 1.90
CA VAL A 74 -13.38 6.76 2.33
C VAL A 74 -13.97 7.31 3.62
N VAL A 75 -15.30 7.46 3.68
CA VAL A 75 -15.99 7.97 4.87
C VAL A 75 -15.80 7.06 6.08
N THR A 76 -15.92 5.75 5.88
CA THR A 76 -15.77 4.77 6.96
C THR A 76 -14.35 4.78 7.52
N GLU A 77 -13.36 4.85 6.65
CA GLU A 77 -11.96 4.92 7.04
C GLU A 77 -11.62 6.24 7.75
N ALA A 78 -12.16 7.38 7.28
CA ALA A 78 -12.01 8.66 7.96
C ALA A 78 -12.63 8.64 9.37
N ALA A 79 -13.79 8.01 9.53
CA ALA A 79 -14.42 7.83 10.83
C ALA A 79 -13.58 6.95 11.76
N HIS A 80 -12.93 5.90 11.23
CA HIS A 80 -12.02 5.06 12.00
C HIS A 80 -10.79 5.83 12.47
N ILE A 81 -10.14 6.60 11.57
CA ILE A 81 -8.99 7.45 11.91
C ILE A 81 -9.37 8.44 13.01
N ALA A 82 -10.52 9.11 12.88
CA ALA A 82 -11.00 10.05 13.88
C ALA A 82 -11.28 9.37 15.24
N ALA A 83 -11.84 8.15 15.23
CA ALA A 83 -12.10 7.40 16.45
C ALA A 83 -10.80 7.00 17.16
N VAL A 84 -9.78 6.55 16.41
CA VAL A 84 -8.47 6.20 16.99
C VAL A 84 -7.79 7.45 17.56
N ALA A 85 -7.80 8.57 16.84
CA ALA A 85 -7.22 9.83 17.33
C ALA A 85 -7.89 10.34 18.62
N GLN A 86 -9.19 10.09 18.81
CA GLN A 86 -9.89 10.43 20.05
C GLN A 86 -9.60 9.42 21.19
N ALA A 87 -9.37 8.15 20.85
CA ALA A 87 -9.08 7.10 21.81
C ALA A 87 -7.69 7.20 22.45
N GLU A 88 -6.76 7.98 21.86
CA GLU A 88 -5.43 8.26 22.43
C GLU A 88 -5.46 8.99 23.80
N LEU A 89 -6.61 9.45 24.28
CA LEU A 89 -6.80 9.86 25.67
C LEU A 89 -6.82 8.68 26.67
N ALA A 90 -6.94 7.44 26.19
CA ALA A 90 -6.74 6.24 26.98
C ALA A 90 -5.35 5.65 26.66
N PRO A 91 -4.48 5.39 27.66
CA PRO A 91 -3.17 4.81 27.41
C PRO A 91 -3.27 3.51 26.60
N LEU A 92 -2.38 3.33 25.61
CA LEU A 92 -2.20 2.11 24.80
C LEU A 92 -2.18 0.80 25.62
N ALA A 93 -1.88 0.90 26.92
CA ALA A 93 -1.97 -0.16 27.92
C ALA A 93 -3.37 -0.79 28.09
N VAL A 94 -4.47 -0.15 27.66
CA VAL A 94 -5.85 -0.63 27.92
C VAL A 94 -6.41 -1.51 26.78
N LEU A 95 -5.92 -1.36 25.55
CA LEU A 95 -6.51 -2.01 24.37
C LEU A 95 -5.79 -3.28 23.92
N CYS A 96 -4.61 -3.53 24.48
CA CYS A 96 -3.75 -4.64 24.11
C CYS A 96 -3.68 -5.68 25.22
N ARG A 97 -4.21 -6.89 24.96
CA ARG A 97 -3.74 -8.06 25.70
C ARG A 97 -2.25 -8.18 25.45
N GLN A 98 -1.43 -7.90 26.46
CA GLN A 98 0.02 -8.02 26.34
C GLN A 98 0.35 -9.41 25.79
N PRO A 99 0.96 -9.51 24.59
CA PRO A 99 1.27 -10.80 24.02
C PRO A 99 2.31 -11.50 24.91
N THR A 100 2.17 -12.82 25.05
CA THR A 100 3.09 -13.62 25.89
C THR A 100 4.53 -13.63 25.38
N LYS A 101 4.74 -13.20 24.13
CA LYS A 101 6.05 -12.93 23.51
C LYS A 101 5.96 -11.67 22.66
N PRO A 102 6.98 -10.79 22.68
CA PRO A 102 7.00 -9.60 21.83
C PRO A 102 6.98 -10.02 20.35
N ARG A 103 6.12 -9.39 19.56
CA ARG A 103 6.06 -9.60 18.10
C ARG A 103 6.95 -8.58 17.42
N THR A 104 7.49 -8.94 16.26
CA THR A 104 8.20 -8.00 15.40
C THR A 104 7.29 -7.62 14.24
N TRP A 105 6.97 -6.33 14.14
CA TRP A 105 6.19 -5.74 13.05
C TRP A 105 7.11 -5.04 12.08
N ILE A 106 6.90 -5.30 10.80
CA ILE A 106 7.55 -4.59 9.70
C ILE A 106 6.58 -3.57 9.15
N VAL A 107 7.05 -2.33 9.01
CA VAL A 107 6.33 -1.22 8.40
C VAL A 107 7.14 -0.75 7.19
N GLU A 108 6.48 -0.61 6.06
CA GLU A 108 7.09 -0.09 4.84
C GLU A 108 6.15 0.96 4.22
N MET A 109 6.71 2.01 3.63
CA MET A 109 5.99 3.15 3.06
C MET A 109 6.61 3.53 1.72
N ASP A 110 5.78 4.03 0.81
CA ASP A 110 6.21 4.45 -0.53
C ASP A 110 5.16 5.39 -1.17
N GLY A 111 5.55 6.13 -2.19
CA GLY A 111 4.73 7.06 -2.95
C GLY A 111 4.65 6.70 -4.43
N VAL A 112 3.44 6.69 -5.00
CA VAL A 112 3.23 6.40 -6.43
C VAL A 112 2.45 7.52 -7.09
N GLN A 113 2.95 8.01 -8.23
CA GLN A 113 2.27 9.03 -9.02
C GLN A 113 1.09 8.46 -9.82
N VAL A 114 -0.08 9.10 -9.72
CA VAL A 114 -1.29 8.86 -10.54
C VAL A 114 -1.64 10.09 -11.38
N GLY A 115 -2.17 9.86 -12.58
CA GLY A 115 -2.50 10.92 -13.54
C GLY A 115 -3.95 11.38 -13.42
N LEU A 116 -4.16 12.69 -13.33
CA LEU A 116 -5.47 13.32 -13.26
C LEU A 116 -5.92 13.87 -14.61
N GLN A 117 -7.23 14.07 -14.77
CA GLN A 117 -7.87 14.57 -16.00
C GLN A 117 -7.48 16.00 -16.36
N ASP A 118 -7.07 16.80 -15.38
CA ASP A 118 -6.53 18.15 -15.58
C ASP A 118 -5.09 18.15 -16.14
N GLY A 119 -4.51 16.97 -16.35
CA GLY A 119 -3.15 16.78 -16.85
C GLY A 119 -2.11 16.63 -15.75
N SER A 120 -2.43 16.99 -14.51
CA SER A 120 -1.51 16.90 -13.37
C SER A 120 -1.20 15.47 -12.97
N TRP A 121 -0.10 15.32 -12.23
CA TRP A 121 0.27 14.08 -11.55
C TRP A 121 0.26 14.34 -10.06
N GLN A 122 -0.37 13.46 -9.31
CA GLN A 122 -0.39 13.55 -7.85
C GLN A 122 0.14 12.28 -7.22
N GLU A 123 0.84 12.46 -6.11
CA GLU A 123 1.41 11.37 -5.34
C GLU A 123 0.34 10.72 -4.47
N VAL A 124 0.23 9.40 -4.59
CA VAL A 124 -0.55 8.55 -3.71
C VAL A 124 0.42 7.85 -2.77
N LYS A 125 0.26 8.08 -1.47
CA LYS A 125 1.04 7.45 -0.40
C LYS A 125 0.44 6.09 -0.08
N CYS A 126 1.32 5.11 0.08
CA CYS A 126 0.97 3.74 0.43
C CYS A 126 1.73 3.33 1.70
N GLY A 127 1.08 2.51 2.51
CA GLY A 127 1.68 1.90 3.70
C GLY A 127 1.32 0.42 3.75
N ILE A 128 2.25 -0.40 4.23
CA ILE A 128 2.02 -1.82 4.51
C ILE A 128 2.57 -2.16 5.89
N ILE A 129 1.81 -2.96 6.64
CA ILE A 129 2.16 -3.44 7.97
C ILE A 129 1.98 -4.95 7.99
N TYR A 130 2.98 -5.67 8.47
CA TYR A 130 2.94 -7.13 8.59
C TYR A 130 3.82 -7.64 9.72
N GLN A 131 3.57 -8.85 10.24
CA GLN A 131 4.47 -9.46 11.22
C GLN A 131 5.62 -10.15 10.50
N LEU A 132 6.81 -10.12 11.10
CA LEU A 132 7.97 -10.85 10.59
C LEU A 132 7.68 -12.35 10.44
N ALA A 133 6.87 -12.92 11.34
CA ALA A 133 6.45 -14.31 11.30
C ALA A 133 5.56 -14.67 10.09
N ASP A 134 4.94 -13.67 9.43
CA ASP A 134 4.12 -13.90 8.23
C ASP A 134 4.97 -13.97 6.94
N ARG A 135 6.28 -13.68 7.03
CA ARG A 135 7.25 -13.90 5.96
C ARG A 135 7.71 -15.35 6.01
N VAL A 136 7.16 -16.18 5.14
CA VAL A 136 7.38 -17.62 5.13
C VAL A 136 8.13 -18.03 3.87
N GLU A 137 9.17 -18.84 4.02
CA GLU A 137 9.83 -19.51 2.91
C GLU A 137 9.00 -20.76 2.54
N ILE A 138 8.32 -20.71 1.39
CA ILE A 138 7.46 -21.81 0.92
C ILE A 138 8.29 -22.91 0.23
N SER A 139 9.37 -22.50 -0.44
CA SER A 139 10.36 -23.41 -1.04
C SER A 139 11.72 -22.71 -1.04
N ALA A 140 12.81 -23.46 -1.22
CA ALA A 140 14.16 -22.91 -1.21
C ALA A 140 14.27 -21.63 -2.06
N GLY A 141 14.58 -20.50 -1.42
CA GLY A 141 14.72 -19.17 -2.02
C GLY A 141 13.42 -18.46 -2.40
N ARG A 142 12.26 -19.08 -2.22
CA ARG A 142 10.94 -18.51 -2.53
C ARG A 142 10.20 -18.15 -1.25
N TRP A 143 10.11 -16.84 -1.03
CA TRP A 143 9.43 -16.25 0.10
C TRP A 143 8.05 -15.75 -0.29
N GLU A 144 7.09 -15.91 0.60
CA GLU A 144 5.76 -15.34 0.48
C GLU A 144 5.38 -14.63 1.78
N LEU A 145 4.67 -13.52 1.64
CA LEU A 145 4.10 -12.81 2.76
C LEU A 145 2.62 -13.20 2.88
N LEU A 146 2.27 -13.95 3.92
CA LEU A 146 0.96 -14.56 4.07
C LEU A 146 -0.11 -13.55 4.50
N ARG A 147 0.19 -12.75 5.52
CA ARG A 147 -0.73 -11.74 6.08
C ARG A 147 -0.07 -10.37 6.08
N ARG A 148 -0.87 -9.36 5.77
CA ARG A 148 -0.46 -7.96 5.67
C ARG A 148 -1.70 -7.08 5.67
N ALA A 149 -1.57 -5.90 6.26
CA ALA A 149 -2.57 -4.85 6.14
C ALA A 149 -1.96 -3.68 5.38
N ARG A 150 -2.79 -2.98 4.60
CA ARG A 150 -2.37 -1.87 3.75
C ARG A 150 -3.22 -0.64 4.02
N CYS A 151 -2.66 0.53 3.81
CA CYS A 151 -3.39 1.78 3.72
C CYS A 151 -2.93 2.58 2.50
N VAL A 152 -3.79 3.45 1.98
CA VAL A 152 -3.52 4.28 0.81
C VAL A 152 -4.29 5.59 0.89
N GLY A 153 -3.68 6.67 0.43
CA GLY A 153 -4.31 7.98 0.37
C GLY A 153 -3.50 8.97 -0.48
N ARG A 154 -4.17 9.99 -1.01
CA ARG A 154 -3.57 11.11 -1.76
C ARG A 154 -3.43 12.38 -0.91
N GLU A 155 -3.62 12.23 0.40
CA GLU A 155 -3.56 13.30 1.38
C GLU A 155 -2.12 13.75 1.68
N SER A 156 -1.99 14.78 2.51
CA SER A 156 -0.68 15.26 2.95
C SER A 156 0.07 14.18 3.75
N ALA A 157 1.39 14.32 3.87
CA ALA A 157 2.18 13.39 4.69
C ALA A 157 1.67 13.34 6.14
N THR A 158 1.27 14.49 6.71
CA THR A 158 0.74 14.60 8.07
C THR A 158 -0.57 13.84 8.25
N GLU A 159 -1.53 13.99 7.34
CA GLU A 159 -2.79 13.25 7.39
C GLU A 159 -2.55 11.74 7.16
N PHE A 160 -1.60 11.39 6.29
CA PHE A 160 -1.24 10.01 6.05
C PHE A 160 -0.64 9.32 7.29
N ARG A 161 0.08 10.07 8.15
CA ARG A 161 0.55 9.55 9.45
C ARG A 161 -0.60 9.06 10.33
N GLN A 162 -1.71 9.82 10.38
CA GLN A 162 -2.88 9.44 11.16
C GLN A 162 -3.54 8.18 10.61
N ARG A 163 -3.56 8.02 9.29
CA ARG A 163 -4.02 6.80 8.62
C ARG A 163 -3.13 5.60 8.95
N LEU A 164 -1.81 5.77 8.89
CA LEU A 164 -0.86 4.71 9.24
C LEU A 164 -0.99 4.31 10.71
N TRP A 165 -1.21 5.29 11.59
CA TRP A 165 -1.48 5.06 13.00
C TRP A 165 -2.77 4.27 13.26
N ALA A 166 -3.87 4.64 12.60
CA ALA A 166 -5.11 3.87 12.66
C ALA A 166 -4.92 2.43 12.17
N LEU A 167 -4.09 2.21 11.14
CA LEU A 167 -3.76 0.88 10.66
C LEU A 167 -2.97 0.05 11.70
N LEU A 168 -2.00 0.65 12.40
CA LEU A 168 -1.27 -0.01 13.50
C LEU A 168 -2.23 -0.47 14.60
N HIS A 169 -3.17 0.40 14.97
CA HIS A 169 -4.19 0.08 15.95
C HIS A 169 -5.12 -1.04 15.45
N HIS A 170 -5.53 -0.99 14.18
CA HIS A 170 -6.38 -2.01 13.56
C HIS A 170 -5.73 -3.40 13.53
N VAL A 171 -4.42 -3.49 13.20
CA VAL A 171 -3.71 -4.78 13.23
C VAL A 171 -3.33 -5.24 14.64
N GLY A 172 -3.57 -4.40 15.64
CA GLY A 172 -3.30 -4.70 17.04
C GLY A 172 -1.81 -4.70 17.40
N VAL A 173 -1.05 -3.74 16.89
CA VAL A 173 0.29 -3.43 17.43
C VAL A 173 0.14 -2.95 18.86
N CYS A 174 0.97 -3.47 19.75
CA CYS A 174 0.85 -3.25 21.19
C CYS A 174 2.15 -2.78 21.81
N ASP A 175 2.05 -2.21 23.00
CA ASP A 175 3.23 -1.86 23.79
C ASP A 175 4.09 -3.11 24.07
N GLY A 176 5.41 -2.96 23.91
CA GLY A 176 6.39 -4.05 23.97
C GLY A 176 6.61 -4.82 22.66
N ASP A 177 5.81 -4.59 21.60
CA ASP A 177 6.15 -5.10 20.28
C ASP A 177 7.36 -4.33 19.69
N SER A 178 8.18 -5.03 18.90
CA SER A 178 9.30 -4.42 18.18
C SER A 178 8.85 -3.93 16.82
N ILE A 179 9.12 -2.67 16.50
CA ILE A 179 8.82 -2.09 15.20
C ILE A 179 10.12 -1.97 14.39
N VAL A 180 10.07 -2.45 13.15
CA VAL A 180 11.13 -2.32 12.16
C VAL A 180 10.55 -1.59 10.96
N VAL A 181 11.17 -0.48 10.57
CA VAL A 181 10.76 0.28 9.38
C VAL A 181 11.78 0.06 8.28
N VAL A 182 11.33 -0.38 7.09
CA VAL A 182 12.16 -0.45 5.88
C VAL A 182 11.73 0.65 4.92
N ALA A 183 12.66 1.54 4.55
CA ALA A 183 12.35 2.72 3.75
C ALA A 183 13.53 3.14 2.85
N ASP A 184 13.24 3.93 1.82
CA ASP A 184 14.21 4.46 0.86
C ASP A 184 14.92 5.75 1.32
N GLY A 185 14.44 6.39 2.40
CA GLY A 185 14.97 7.66 2.91
C GLY A 185 14.35 8.89 2.26
N ALA A 186 13.12 8.81 1.75
CA ALA A 186 12.36 9.99 1.38
C ALA A 186 12.05 10.84 2.64
N GLU A 187 12.20 12.17 2.52
CA GLU A 187 12.07 13.11 3.65
C GLU A 187 10.74 12.96 4.41
N TRP A 188 9.62 12.80 3.70
CA TRP A 188 8.32 12.64 4.35
C TRP A 188 8.19 11.30 5.09
N ILE A 189 8.90 10.26 4.65
CA ILE A 189 8.97 8.97 5.32
C ILE A 189 9.82 9.14 6.58
N ASP A 190 11.00 9.73 6.48
CA ASP A 190 11.88 9.95 7.63
C ASP A 190 11.19 10.75 8.74
N ASN A 191 10.52 11.85 8.38
CA ASN A 191 9.71 12.64 9.30
C ASN A 191 8.60 11.78 9.95
N THR A 192 7.97 10.90 9.18
CA THR A 192 6.95 9.97 9.71
C THR A 192 7.54 8.97 10.70
N VAL A 193 8.74 8.45 10.43
CA VAL A 193 9.41 7.51 11.33
C VAL A 193 9.89 8.20 12.61
N GLU A 194 10.30 9.47 12.53
CA GLU A 194 10.68 10.26 13.72
C GLU A 194 9.50 10.53 14.63
N GLU A 195 8.34 10.84 14.06
CA GLU A 195 7.15 11.16 14.84
C GLU A 195 6.43 9.92 15.39
N LEU A 196 6.20 8.89 14.57
CA LEU A 196 5.36 7.74 14.97
C LEU A 196 6.13 6.59 15.61
N PHE A 197 7.40 6.42 15.25
CA PHE A 197 8.14 5.18 15.52
C PHE A 197 9.39 5.45 16.37
N VAL A 198 9.19 6.11 17.50
CA VAL A 198 10.26 6.40 18.46
C VAL A 198 10.89 5.08 18.96
N GLY A 199 12.19 4.91 18.71
CA GLY A 199 12.93 3.70 19.10
C GLY A 199 12.79 2.51 18.14
N ALA A 200 12.10 2.67 17.00
CA ALA A 200 12.04 1.61 15.99
C ALA A 200 13.40 1.37 15.33
N THR A 201 13.62 0.13 14.89
CA THR A 201 14.79 -0.21 14.07
C THR A 201 14.54 0.29 12.65
N ARG A 202 15.35 1.25 12.19
CA ARG A 202 15.28 1.77 10.81
C ARG A 202 16.25 1.02 9.93
N ILE A 203 15.74 0.46 8.84
CA ILE A 203 16.52 -0.24 7.83
C ILE A 203 16.37 0.52 6.52
N MET A 204 17.49 0.96 5.95
CA MET A 204 17.48 1.54 4.62
C MET A 204 17.26 0.45 3.60
N ASP A 205 16.50 0.75 2.57
CA ASP A 205 16.30 -0.18 1.47
C ASP A 205 17.64 -0.42 0.74
N PHE A 206 18.07 -1.68 0.73
CA PHE A 206 19.31 -2.10 0.10
C PHE A 206 19.32 -1.85 -1.41
N TYR A 207 18.20 -2.07 -2.09
CA TYR A 207 18.11 -1.92 -3.55
C TYR A 207 18.12 -0.45 -3.97
N HIS A 208 17.43 0.43 -3.25
CA HIS A 208 17.51 1.88 -3.45
C HIS A 208 18.92 2.40 -3.14
N THR A 209 19.57 1.88 -2.09
CA THR A 209 20.97 2.19 -1.80
C THR A 209 21.90 1.67 -2.93
N ALA A 210 21.60 0.50 -3.49
CA ALA A 210 22.35 -0.11 -4.59
C ALA A 210 22.27 0.71 -5.87
N GLU A 211 21.11 1.30 -6.19
CA GLU A 211 20.95 2.20 -7.34
C GLU A 211 21.91 3.38 -7.29
N ARG A 212 22.16 3.93 -6.09
CA ARG A 212 23.16 5.01 -5.91
C ARG A 212 24.58 4.53 -6.19
N ILE A 213 24.93 3.31 -5.79
CA ILE A 213 26.22 2.69 -6.15
C ILE A 213 26.34 2.56 -7.67
N TRP A 214 25.29 2.07 -8.33
CA TRP A 214 25.26 1.94 -9.79
C TRP A 214 25.34 3.28 -10.50
N ALA A 215 24.67 4.32 -10.01
CA ALA A 215 24.75 5.67 -10.57
C ALA A 215 26.18 6.22 -10.50
N VAL A 216 26.85 6.08 -9.34
CA VAL A 216 28.26 6.50 -9.17
C VAL A 216 29.20 5.69 -10.06
N ALA A 217 28.96 4.38 -10.18
CA ALA A 217 29.74 3.52 -11.08
C ALA A 217 29.59 3.95 -12.55
N ALA A 218 28.36 4.24 -12.98
CA ALA A 218 28.04 4.64 -14.34
C ALA A 218 28.70 5.97 -14.72
N VAL A 219 28.63 6.99 -13.86
CA VAL A 219 29.27 8.29 -14.16
C VAL A 219 30.79 8.21 -14.13
N ARG A 220 31.38 7.27 -13.38
CA ARG A 220 32.85 7.12 -13.30
C ARG A 220 33.45 6.25 -14.40
N PHE A 221 32.80 5.14 -14.72
CA PHE A 221 33.37 4.08 -15.57
C PHE A 221 32.58 3.87 -16.88
N GLY A 222 31.52 4.64 -17.10
CA GLY A 222 30.60 4.48 -18.22
C GLY A 222 29.48 3.48 -17.90
N ALA A 223 28.25 3.85 -18.26
CA ALA A 223 27.08 2.99 -18.07
C ALA A 223 27.23 1.67 -18.85
N GLY A 224 26.94 0.54 -18.20
CA GLY A 224 26.98 -0.78 -18.82
C GLY A 224 28.37 -1.38 -19.08
N THR A 225 29.45 -0.70 -18.70
CA THR A 225 30.81 -1.22 -18.91
C THR A 225 31.15 -2.32 -17.88
N ALA A 226 32.05 -3.24 -18.26
CA ALA A 226 32.55 -4.27 -17.35
C ALA A 226 33.25 -3.67 -16.11
N ALA A 227 33.91 -2.51 -16.27
CA ALA A 227 34.53 -1.79 -15.17
C ALA A 227 33.49 -1.24 -14.17
N ALA A 228 32.39 -0.65 -14.66
CA ALA A 228 31.30 -0.20 -13.81
C ALA A 228 30.65 -1.37 -13.06
N GLN A 229 30.39 -2.48 -13.76
CA GLN A 229 29.81 -3.68 -13.16
C GLN A 229 30.69 -4.28 -12.08
N LYS A 230 31.99 -4.45 -12.34
CA LYS A 230 32.94 -4.99 -11.37
C LYS A 230 33.00 -4.10 -10.12
N TRP A 231 33.17 -2.79 -10.31
CA TRP A 231 33.28 -1.86 -9.19
C TRP A 231 31.98 -1.79 -8.37
N ALA A 232 30.82 -1.75 -9.03
CA ALA A 232 29.54 -1.78 -8.33
C ALA A 232 29.35 -3.09 -7.55
N ALA A 233 29.66 -4.25 -8.14
CA ALA A 233 29.56 -5.54 -7.47
C ALA A 233 30.43 -5.61 -6.21
N GLU A 234 31.68 -5.12 -6.26
CA GLU A 234 32.57 -5.04 -5.10
C GLU A 234 31.97 -4.17 -3.99
N LYS A 235 31.42 -3.00 -4.34
CA LYS A 235 30.81 -2.10 -3.34
C LYS A 235 29.47 -2.58 -2.81
N LEU A 236 28.69 -3.28 -3.60
CA LEU A 236 27.47 -3.96 -3.13
C LEU A 236 27.79 -5.09 -2.15
N HIS A 237 28.87 -5.82 -2.38
CA HIS A 237 29.34 -6.84 -1.45
C HIS A 237 29.75 -6.24 -0.11
N ALA A 238 30.61 -5.20 -0.13
CA ALA A 238 31.02 -4.46 1.07
C ALA A 238 29.81 -3.86 1.81
N LEU A 239 28.88 -3.22 1.08
CA LEU A 239 27.65 -2.68 1.64
C LEU A 239 26.85 -3.78 2.35
N LYS A 240 26.64 -4.93 1.71
CA LYS A 240 25.89 -6.05 2.28
C LYS A 240 26.56 -6.68 3.50
N ALA A 241 27.88 -6.50 3.64
CA ALA A 241 28.67 -6.88 4.81
C ALA A 241 28.67 -5.82 5.93
N GLY A 242 27.90 -4.73 5.79
CA GLY A 242 27.84 -3.65 6.77
C GLY A 242 29.00 -2.65 6.68
N GLU A 243 29.87 -2.75 5.67
CA GLU A 243 31.09 -1.93 5.52
C GLU A 243 30.79 -0.56 4.87
N VAL A 244 29.74 0.12 5.32
CA VAL A 244 29.23 1.38 4.73
C VAL A 244 30.31 2.46 4.66
N ARG A 245 31.15 2.57 5.69
CA ARG A 245 32.26 3.54 5.75
C ARG A 245 33.31 3.29 4.66
N GLU A 246 33.55 2.03 4.31
CA GLU A 246 34.48 1.65 3.24
C GLU A 246 33.92 2.06 1.87
N VAL A 247 32.62 1.85 1.65
CA VAL A 247 31.89 2.30 0.45
C VAL A 247 31.94 3.83 0.31
N VAL A 248 31.60 4.57 1.37
CA VAL A 248 31.66 6.05 1.38
C VAL A 248 33.08 6.54 1.09
N SER A 249 34.09 5.93 1.72
CA SER A 249 35.48 6.30 1.49
C SER A 249 35.90 6.01 0.05
N ALA A 250 35.42 4.92 -0.55
CA ALA A 250 35.69 4.62 -1.95
C ALA A 250 35.06 5.67 -2.88
N PHE A 251 33.85 6.15 -2.60
CA PHE A 251 33.19 7.20 -3.36
C PHE A 251 33.99 8.50 -3.30
N LYS A 252 34.41 8.92 -2.09
CA LYS A 252 35.20 10.14 -1.86
C LYS A 252 36.56 10.12 -2.59
N ARG A 253 37.15 8.94 -2.78
CA ARG A 253 38.42 8.77 -3.53
C ARG A 253 38.26 8.82 -5.06
N LEU A 254 37.04 8.77 -5.59
CA LEU A 254 36.83 8.84 -7.04
C LEU A 254 37.15 10.24 -7.56
N LYS A 255 38.06 10.29 -8.53
CA LYS A 255 38.31 11.48 -9.34
C LYS A 255 37.29 11.55 -10.46
N LEU A 256 36.46 12.59 -10.45
CA LEU A 256 35.45 12.90 -11.45
C LEU A 256 35.72 14.31 -11.99
N GLN A 257 35.73 14.48 -13.31
CA GLN A 257 36.02 15.77 -13.94
C GLN A 257 34.75 16.57 -14.20
N GLU A 258 33.68 15.91 -14.66
CA GLU A 258 32.41 16.55 -14.97
C GLU A 258 31.64 16.96 -13.71
N ALA A 259 31.10 18.19 -13.71
CA ALA A 259 30.34 18.73 -12.58
C ALA A 259 29.08 17.89 -12.27
N GLU A 260 28.40 17.39 -13.29
CA GLU A 260 27.23 16.50 -13.12
C GLU A 260 27.63 15.20 -12.40
N ALA A 261 28.74 14.59 -12.80
CA ALA A 261 29.26 13.38 -12.15
C ALA A 261 29.67 13.64 -10.69
N GLN A 262 30.27 14.79 -10.41
CA GLN A 262 30.58 15.22 -9.04
C GLN A 262 29.32 15.38 -8.19
N GLY A 263 28.25 15.97 -8.75
CA GLY A 263 26.95 16.08 -8.10
C GLY A 263 26.33 14.73 -7.76
N VAL A 264 26.33 13.77 -8.68
CA VAL A 264 25.85 12.39 -8.42
C VAL A 264 26.61 11.73 -7.28
N ARG A 265 27.95 11.88 -7.27
CA ARG A 265 28.80 11.37 -6.19
C ARG A 265 28.47 12.03 -4.85
N GLU A 266 28.38 13.35 -4.81
CA GLU A 266 28.14 14.12 -3.58
C GLU A 266 26.77 13.83 -2.99
N ALA A 267 25.73 13.77 -3.81
CA ALA A 267 24.40 13.35 -3.37
C ALA A 267 24.41 11.94 -2.79
N SER A 268 25.15 11.01 -3.43
CA SER A 268 25.25 9.63 -2.95
C SER A 268 26.06 9.50 -1.66
N VAL A 269 27.15 10.28 -1.52
CA VAL A 269 27.93 10.35 -0.28
C VAL A 269 27.09 10.91 0.86
N SER A 270 26.41 12.05 0.64
CA SER A 270 25.54 12.69 1.63
C SER A 270 24.45 11.72 2.11
N TYR A 271 23.80 11.03 1.17
CA TYR A 271 22.80 10.01 1.48
C TYR A 271 23.37 8.88 2.34
N LEU A 272 24.49 8.27 1.93
CA LEU A 272 25.10 7.17 2.68
C LEU A 272 25.56 7.61 4.07
N GLU A 273 26.10 8.82 4.21
CA GLU A 273 26.55 9.37 5.50
C GLU A 273 25.38 9.69 6.43
N GLY A 274 24.28 10.25 5.91
CA GLY A 274 23.08 10.55 6.69
C GLY A 274 22.38 9.30 7.23
N HIS A 275 22.47 8.16 6.52
CA HIS A 275 21.70 6.97 6.84
C HIS A 275 22.55 5.75 7.28
N GLN A 276 23.82 5.95 7.67
CA GLN A 276 24.73 4.85 8.02
C GLN A 276 24.16 3.90 9.09
N GLY A 277 23.46 4.44 10.08
CA GLY A 277 22.85 3.65 11.16
C GLY A 277 21.85 2.61 10.65
N GLY A 278 21.14 2.93 9.56
CA GLY A 278 20.16 2.06 8.93
C GLY A 278 20.72 1.09 7.88
N MET A 279 22.04 1.04 7.68
CA MET A 279 22.70 0.22 6.65
C MET A 279 23.53 -0.94 7.24
N GLN A 280 23.19 -1.40 8.45
CA GLN A 280 23.83 -2.56 9.11
C GLN A 280 23.27 -3.89 8.56
N TYR A 281 23.37 -4.09 7.25
CA TYR A 281 22.71 -5.16 6.50
C TYR A 281 23.13 -6.57 6.92
N ASP A 282 24.39 -6.74 7.33
CA ASP A 282 24.93 -7.97 7.89
C ASP A 282 24.15 -8.41 9.14
N LYS A 283 23.97 -7.49 10.09
CA LYS A 283 23.23 -7.72 11.34
C LYS A 283 21.75 -7.95 11.09
N TYR A 284 21.14 -7.20 10.18
CA TYR A 284 19.73 -7.36 9.84
C TYR A 284 19.46 -8.74 9.23
N LYS A 285 20.35 -9.20 8.34
CA LYS A 285 20.26 -10.55 7.77
C LYS A 285 20.45 -11.64 8.82
N GLU A 286 21.40 -11.47 9.75
CA GLU A 286 21.60 -12.41 10.86
C GLU A 286 20.36 -12.49 11.77
N ALA A 287 19.69 -11.36 12.00
CA ALA A 287 18.43 -11.27 12.73
C ALA A 287 17.18 -11.72 11.92
N GLY A 288 17.35 -12.13 10.65
CA GLY A 288 16.26 -12.54 9.77
C GLY A 288 15.35 -11.38 9.30
N LEU A 289 15.76 -10.13 9.49
CA LEU A 289 15.01 -8.96 9.10
C LEU A 289 15.08 -8.70 7.58
N PRO A 290 13.99 -8.19 6.97
CA PRO A 290 14.03 -7.74 5.58
C PRO A 290 14.98 -6.55 5.42
N ILE A 291 15.78 -6.56 4.34
CA ILE A 291 16.69 -5.46 3.98
C ILE A 291 16.21 -4.67 2.76
N GLY A 292 15.01 -4.96 2.25
CA GLY A 292 14.43 -4.29 1.09
C GLY A 292 12.92 -4.22 1.21
N SER A 293 12.37 -3.14 0.68
CA SER A 293 10.98 -2.67 0.71
C SER A 293 10.11 -3.33 -0.37
N GLY A 294 10.45 -4.57 -0.75
CA GLY A 294 9.74 -5.28 -1.82
C GLY A 294 8.26 -5.54 -1.51
N ALA A 295 7.84 -5.51 -0.23
CA ALA A 295 6.46 -5.70 0.15
C ALA A 295 5.61 -4.45 -0.12
N ILE A 296 6.15 -3.24 0.14
CA ILE A 296 5.51 -2.00 -0.25
C ILE A 296 5.57 -1.78 -1.76
N GLU A 297 6.69 -2.04 -2.44
CA GLU A 297 6.74 -1.92 -3.90
C GLU A 297 5.70 -2.82 -4.57
N GLY A 298 5.57 -4.06 -4.09
CA GLY A 298 4.53 -4.98 -4.53
C GLY A 298 3.15 -4.40 -4.24
N SER A 299 2.92 -3.88 -3.04
CA SER A 299 1.64 -3.27 -2.68
C SER A 299 1.32 -2.04 -3.53
N CYS A 300 2.24 -1.14 -3.81
CA CYS A 300 2.12 -0.03 -4.75
C CYS A 300 1.71 -0.50 -6.15
N LYS A 301 2.39 -1.54 -6.67
CA LYS A 301 2.08 -2.14 -7.97
C LYS A 301 0.66 -2.71 -8.00
N TYR A 302 0.25 -3.47 -6.98
CA TYR A 302 -1.07 -4.09 -6.93
C TYR A 302 -2.19 -3.10 -6.57
N LEU A 303 -2.04 -2.32 -5.51
CA LEU A 303 -3.04 -1.40 -4.97
C LEU A 303 -3.27 -0.20 -5.89
N VAL A 304 -2.20 0.40 -6.43
CA VAL A 304 -2.30 1.64 -7.21
C VAL A 304 -2.08 1.37 -8.70
N THR A 305 -0.89 0.91 -9.10
CA THR A 305 -0.50 0.89 -10.52
C THR A 305 -1.40 0.01 -11.38
N ALA A 306 -1.72 -1.20 -10.91
CA ALA A 306 -2.53 -2.18 -11.64
C ALA A 306 -3.91 -1.65 -12.01
N ARG A 307 -4.47 -0.70 -11.22
CA ARG A 307 -5.82 -0.18 -11.45
C ARG A 307 -5.85 1.26 -11.93
N CYS A 308 -4.93 2.11 -11.48
CA CYS A 308 -5.01 3.55 -11.68
C CYS A 308 -3.98 4.10 -12.68
N LYS A 309 -2.97 3.31 -13.10
CA LYS A 309 -1.86 3.76 -13.95
C LYS A 309 -1.67 2.89 -15.22
N GLN A 310 -2.77 2.40 -15.80
CA GLN A 310 -2.71 1.73 -17.09
C GLN A 310 -2.70 2.74 -18.24
N ALA A 311 -2.39 2.26 -19.45
CA ALA A 311 -2.25 3.11 -20.64
C ALA A 311 -3.48 4.02 -20.84
N GLY A 312 -3.26 5.33 -20.88
CA GLY A 312 -4.29 6.34 -21.13
C GLY A 312 -5.23 6.65 -19.96
N MET A 313 -5.07 6.03 -18.79
CA MET A 313 -5.94 6.30 -17.64
C MET A 313 -5.70 7.69 -17.06
N ARG A 314 -6.78 8.46 -16.92
CA ARG A 314 -6.83 9.75 -16.23
C ARG A 314 -8.07 9.81 -15.37
N TRP A 315 -7.92 10.29 -14.15
CA TRP A 315 -8.98 10.24 -13.15
C TRP A 315 -9.45 11.61 -12.71
N THR A 316 -10.70 11.70 -12.28
CA THR A 316 -11.11 12.78 -11.37
C THR A 316 -10.49 12.52 -10.00
N GLU A 317 -10.30 13.56 -9.21
CA GLU A 317 -9.80 13.43 -7.83
C GLU A 317 -10.68 12.49 -6.99
N LYS A 318 -12.00 12.72 -7.01
CA LYS A 318 -12.96 11.87 -6.28
C LYS A 318 -12.97 10.43 -6.78
N GLY A 319 -12.89 10.23 -8.10
CA GLY A 319 -12.92 8.90 -8.70
C GLY A 319 -11.70 8.06 -8.33
N VAL A 320 -10.49 8.65 -8.35
CA VAL A 320 -9.28 7.92 -7.96
C VAL A 320 -9.29 7.59 -6.47
N ASP A 321 -9.70 8.52 -5.60
CA ASP A 321 -9.74 8.29 -4.16
C ASP A 321 -10.74 7.18 -3.81
N ALA A 322 -11.93 7.20 -4.42
CA ALA A 322 -12.95 6.17 -4.22
C ALA A 322 -12.46 4.79 -4.69
N VAL A 323 -11.86 4.71 -5.88
CA VAL A 323 -11.34 3.43 -6.42
C VAL A 323 -10.21 2.88 -5.55
N LEU A 324 -9.29 3.75 -5.11
CA LEU A 324 -8.19 3.35 -4.22
C LEU A 324 -8.70 2.86 -2.87
N ALA A 325 -9.66 3.56 -2.27
CA ALA A 325 -10.27 3.18 -1.00
C ALA A 325 -10.97 1.82 -1.11
N LEU A 326 -11.86 1.64 -2.09
CA LEU A 326 -12.53 0.35 -2.31
C LEU A 326 -11.51 -0.78 -2.51
N ARG A 327 -10.48 -0.53 -3.31
CA ARG A 327 -9.44 -1.52 -3.58
C ARG A 327 -8.62 -1.87 -2.34
N CYS A 328 -8.32 -0.88 -1.48
CA CYS A 328 -7.65 -1.11 -0.20
C CYS A 328 -8.46 -2.05 0.69
N TRP A 329 -9.77 -1.81 0.81
CA TRP A 329 -10.67 -2.66 1.58
C TRP A 329 -10.74 -4.09 1.04
N VAL A 330 -10.87 -4.26 -0.28
CA VAL A 330 -10.87 -5.59 -0.92
C VAL A 330 -9.55 -6.32 -0.70
N LEU A 331 -8.42 -5.64 -0.90
CA LEU A 331 -7.09 -6.24 -0.77
C LEU A 331 -6.68 -6.53 0.69
N ASN A 332 -7.35 -5.91 1.65
CA ASN A 332 -7.26 -6.24 3.07
C ASN A 332 -8.30 -7.29 3.51
N GLU A 333 -9.06 -7.87 2.57
CA GLU A 333 -10.12 -8.86 2.83
C GLU A 333 -11.31 -8.34 3.66
N ARG A 334 -11.54 -7.03 3.64
CA ARG A 334 -12.57 -6.32 4.43
C ARG A 334 -13.83 -5.96 3.64
N LEU A 335 -14.01 -6.54 2.44
CA LEU A 335 -15.22 -6.29 1.66
C LEU A 335 -16.51 -6.71 2.40
N ASP A 336 -16.43 -7.72 3.27
CA ASP A 336 -17.58 -8.20 4.05
C ASP A 336 -18.08 -7.15 5.06
N GLU A 337 -17.21 -6.27 5.54
CA GLU A 337 -17.58 -5.14 6.41
C GLU A 337 -18.33 -4.04 5.64
N LEU A 338 -17.91 -3.77 4.40
CA LEU A 338 -18.50 -2.72 3.56
C LEU A 338 -19.74 -3.19 2.82
N ARG A 339 -19.74 -4.44 2.37
CA ARG A 339 -20.80 -5.09 1.60
C ARG A 339 -20.98 -6.53 2.07
N PRO A 340 -21.72 -6.77 3.16
CA PRO A 340 -21.96 -8.11 3.67
C PRO A 340 -22.49 -9.07 2.61
N ARG A 341 -22.17 -10.36 2.74
CA ARG A 341 -22.70 -11.38 1.84
C ARG A 341 -24.23 -11.46 2.03
N PRO A 342 -25.03 -11.42 0.96
CA PRO A 342 -26.47 -11.59 1.09
C PRO A 342 -26.77 -12.97 1.71
N GLU A 343 -27.54 -12.99 2.80
CA GLU A 343 -28.03 -14.25 3.36
C GLU A 343 -29.07 -14.85 2.42
N VAL A 344 -28.74 -15.95 1.77
CA VAL A 344 -29.74 -16.71 1.01
C VAL A 344 -30.43 -17.69 1.96
N LYS A 345 -31.49 -17.22 2.63
CA LYS A 345 -32.37 -18.09 3.42
C LYS A 345 -33.36 -18.78 2.50
N PHE A 346 -33.08 -20.02 2.13
CA PHE A 346 -34.06 -20.88 1.49
C PHE A 346 -34.97 -21.51 2.55
N GLU A 347 -36.15 -20.94 2.76
CA GLU A 347 -37.15 -21.47 3.72
C GLU A 347 -37.74 -22.84 3.30
N TRP A 348 -37.52 -23.29 2.07
CA TRP A 348 -38.02 -24.59 1.61
C TRP A 348 -37.23 -25.81 2.14
N ALA A 349 -36.06 -25.61 2.74
CA ALA A 349 -35.24 -26.69 3.29
C ALA A 349 -35.70 -27.19 4.69
N ARG A 350 -36.80 -26.66 5.24
CA ARG A 350 -37.43 -27.16 6.48
C ARG A 350 -38.78 -27.85 6.27
N ALA A 351 -39.17 -28.09 5.01
CA ALA A 351 -40.43 -28.72 4.65
C ALA A 351 -40.24 -30.08 3.94
N ALA A 352 -39.16 -30.79 4.22
CA ALA A 352 -38.92 -32.17 3.76
C ALA A 352 -38.82 -33.13 4.94
#